data_AF-A0A7D4SZL9-F1
#
_entry.id   AF-A0A7D4SZL9-F1
#
_cell.length_a   1.000
_cell.length_b   1.000
_cell.length_c   1.000
_cell.angle_alpha   90.00
_cell.angle_beta   90.00
_cell.angle_gamma   90.00
#
_symmetry.space_group_name_H-M   'P 1'
#
loop_
_entity.id
_entity.type
_entity.pdbx_description
1 polymer ?
#
loop_
_entity_poly.entity_id
_entity_poly.type
_entity_poly.pdbx_seq_one_letter_code
_entity_poly.pdbx_strand_id
1 'polypeptide(L)'
;MGIKERLLQVEQNRTGHKDSVAERPLEPAPKGVKSQEIAKNSTFVEIKKRCQKKAADDEAFYKAESNETRQELRPRLETLVREVAHEMRYPLSELEVRQLGVELLDEIYGLGPIEPLMADPTVSDILVNGFDQIYVERAGKLELTDITFISEEHLRNKIDRMLYLTGRRVDESSPLVDARLPDGSRINIIIPPLAVDGICVSIRRFPDQHLRAKDMISLGTMTEQMYQFLEMSVRSGLNMIVCGGTGSGKTTTLNMLSGLIPEDERTVTIEDSAELRMQQTHVVRLETRPPNAEGVGEVTQRELLKNALRMRPDRIVLGEVRGAEVLDMLQAMNTGHEGSLATLHANSPRDCIARLELMINLSGVDIPATSIRKQIASAIDLIIFVSRGKDGRRRVESITEVTGVEEENVVLQELFTFESQFDEITGRVRGRFKATGIRPSSSAKFSASGLKLPASLFTFSQDVS
;
A
#
# COMPACT_ATOMS: atom_id res chain seq x y z
N MET A 1 23.39 -24.77 -50.25
CA MET A 1 22.42 -23.79 -50.79
C MET A 1 22.56 -22.51 -50.01
N GLY A 2 23.07 -21.46 -50.66
CA GLY A 2 23.58 -20.24 -50.02
C GLY A 2 22.47 -19.26 -49.63
N ILE A 3 22.76 -18.34 -48.71
CA ILE A 3 21.84 -17.29 -48.22
C ILE A 3 21.22 -16.48 -49.37
N LYS A 4 21.92 -16.36 -50.50
CA LYS A 4 21.46 -15.70 -51.73
C LYS A 4 20.32 -16.43 -52.44
N GLU A 5 20.27 -17.76 -52.38
CA GLU A 5 19.19 -18.59 -52.96
C GLU A 5 17.93 -18.56 -52.08
N ARG A 6 18.08 -18.41 -50.76
CA ARG A 6 16.94 -18.24 -49.83
C ARG A 6 16.27 -16.87 -49.96
N LEU A 7 17.02 -15.82 -50.30
CA LEU A 7 16.46 -14.47 -50.50
C LEU A 7 15.66 -14.35 -51.80
N LEU A 8 16.09 -15.02 -52.87
CA LEU A 8 15.35 -15.06 -54.15
C LEU A 8 14.01 -15.81 -54.04
N GLN A 9 13.92 -16.81 -53.16
CA GLN A 9 12.68 -17.57 -52.93
C GLN A 9 11.63 -16.78 -52.12
N VAL A 10 12.06 -15.78 -51.32
CA VAL A 10 11.18 -14.89 -50.55
C VAL A 10 10.61 -13.76 -51.43
N GLU A 11 11.37 -13.29 -52.43
CA GLU A 11 10.89 -12.28 -53.38
C GLU A 11 9.91 -12.85 -54.41
N GLN A 12 10.10 -14.10 -54.87
CA GLN A 12 9.19 -14.73 -55.83
C GLN A 12 7.81 -15.10 -55.23
N ASN A 13 7.73 -15.30 -53.91
CA ASN A 13 6.44 -15.52 -53.22
C ASN A 13 5.67 -14.23 -52.92
N ARG A 14 6.28 -13.05 -53.11
CA ARG A 14 5.63 -11.73 -52.89
C ARG A 14 4.96 -11.14 -54.13
N THR A 15 5.22 -11.67 -55.32
CA THR A 15 4.74 -11.11 -56.59
C THR A 15 3.59 -11.88 -57.25
N GLY A 16 3.07 -12.94 -56.61
CA GLY A 16 2.05 -13.84 -57.18
C GLY A 16 0.57 -13.52 -56.86
N HIS A 17 0.23 -12.37 -56.28
CA HIS A 17 -1.17 -11.98 -56.03
C HIS A 17 -1.42 -10.50 -56.36
N LYS A 18 -1.47 -10.20 -57.65
CA LYS A 18 -2.13 -9.02 -58.20
C LYS A 18 -2.93 -9.47 -59.41
N ASP A 19 -4.25 -9.59 -59.25
CA ASP A 19 -5.25 -8.97 -60.13
C ASP A 19 -6.69 -9.34 -59.75
N SER A 20 -7.59 -8.37 -59.96
CA SER A 20 -9.06 -8.39 -59.93
C SER A 20 -9.77 -7.89 -58.66
N VAL A 21 -9.74 -6.57 -58.43
CA VAL A 21 -10.95 -5.83 -58.02
C VAL A 21 -10.99 -4.51 -58.79
N ALA A 22 -12.07 -4.30 -59.56
CA ALA A 22 -12.30 -3.12 -60.37
C ALA A 22 -12.33 -1.83 -59.54
N GLU A 23 -11.61 -0.80 -59.99
CA GLU A 23 -11.63 0.55 -59.44
C GLU A 23 -13.02 1.18 -59.58
N ARG A 24 -13.68 1.44 -58.44
CA ARG A 24 -14.69 2.50 -58.34
C ARG A 24 -13.98 3.77 -57.89
N PRO A 25 -14.34 4.97 -58.38
CA PRO A 25 -13.72 6.21 -57.92
C PRO A 25 -13.92 6.36 -56.41
N LEU A 26 -12.82 6.47 -55.67
CA LEU A 26 -12.82 6.78 -54.25
C LEU A 26 -13.40 8.19 -54.05
N GLU A 27 -14.55 8.27 -53.38
CA GLU A 27 -15.04 9.53 -52.81
C GLU A 27 -13.98 10.09 -51.84
N PRO A 28 -13.77 11.42 -51.81
CA PRO A 28 -12.82 12.01 -50.89
C PRO A 28 -13.27 11.79 -49.44
N ALA A 29 -12.39 11.15 -48.64
CA ALA A 29 -12.60 10.92 -47.22
C ALA A 29 -12.91 12.24 -46.47
N PRO A 30 -13.83 12.24 -45.48
CA PRO A 30 -14.23 13.44 -44.78
C PRO A 30 -13.09 13.96 -43.90
N LYS A 31 -12.39 15.02 -44.36
CA LYS A 31 -11.28 15.71 -43.66
C LYS A 31 -11.73 16.58 -42.46
N GLY A 32 -12.89 16.31 -41.84
CA GLY A 32 -13.51 17.23 -40.89
C GLY A 32 -13.43 16.87 -39.40
N VAL A 33 -13.37 15.58 -39.04
CA VAL A 33 -13.77 15.17 -37.68
C VAL A 33 -12.59 15.05 -36.70
N LYS A 34 -11.47 14.41 -37.09
CA LYS A 34 -10.32 14.22 -36.19
C LYS A 34 -9.57 15.52 -35.86
N SER A 35 -9.46 16.45 -36.81
CA SER A 35 -8.79 17.74 -36.62
C SER A 35 -9.58 18.70 -35.73
N GLN A 36 -10.92 18.62 -35.75
CA GLN A 36 -11.77 19.45 -34.89
C GLN A 36 -11.83 18.96 -33.44
N GLU A 37 -11.84 17.65 -33.17
CA GLU A 37 -11.77 17.13 -31.79
C GLU A 37 -10.43 17.43 -31.12
N ILE A 38 -9.32 17.28 -31.85
CA ILE A 38 -7.97 17.60 -31.34
C ILE A 38 -7.83 19.10 -31.08
N ALA A 39 -8.33 19.95 -31.99
CA ALA A 39 -8.33 21.41 -31.81
C ALA A 39 -9.24 21.88 -30.66
N LYS A 40 -10.42 21.25 -30.49
CA LYS A 40 -11.30 21.49 -29.35
C LYS A 40 -10.61 21.15 -28.02
N ASN A 41 -9.91 20.02 -27.95
CA ASN A 41 -9.13 19.65 -26.76
C ASN A 41 -7.96 20.60 -26.51
N SER A 42 -7.23 21.06 -27.53
CA SER A 42 -6.12 21.99 -27.33
C SER A 42 -6.58 23.36 -26.81
N THR A 43 -7.66 23.92 -27.36
CA THR A 43 -8.19 25.21 -26.91
C THR A 43 -8.83 25.10 -25.53
N PHE A 44 -9.48 23.97 -25.21
CA PHE A 44 -10.01 23.68 -23.89
C PHE A 44 -8.90 23.64 -22.81
N VAL A 45 -7.79 22.96 -23.11
CA VAL A 45 -6.59 22.93 -22.24
C VAL A 45 -5.98 24.32 -22.07
N GLU A 46 -6.01 25.14 -23.12
CA GLU A 46 -5.48 26.52 -23.07
C GLU A 46 -6.37 27.46 -22.25
N ILE A 47 -7.70 27.34 -22.37
CA ILE A 47 -8.67 28.04 -21.51
C ILE A 47 -8.41 27.67 -20.05
N LYS A 48 -8.26 26.38 -19.77
CA LYS A 48 -7.93 25.89 -18.43
C LYS A 48 -6.65 26.55 -17.90
N LYS A 49 -5.53 26.46 -18.62
CA LYS A 49 -4.26 27.10 -18.23
C LYS A 49 -4.39 28.60 -17.95
N ARG A 50 -5.19 29.31 -18.74
CA ARG A 50 -5.40 30.74 -18.57
C ARG A 50 -6.29 31.08 -17.38
N CYS A 51 -7.32 30.27 -17.11
CA CYS A 51 -8.13 30.38 -15.90
C CYS A 51 -7.28 30.10 -14.65
N GLN A 52 -6.44 29.06 -14.70
CA GLN A 52 -5.53 28.69 -13.62
C GLN A 52 -4.58 29.85 -13.27
N LYS A 53 -3.94 30.43 -14.29
CA LYS A 53 -3.04 31.57 -14.09
C LYS A 53 -3.76 32.78 -13.50
N LYS A 54 -4.94 33.15 -14.04
CA LYS A 54 -5.72 34.27 -13.50
C LYS A 54 -6.19 34.02 -12.06
N ALA A 55 -6.54 32.78 -11.72
CA ALA A 55 -6.92 32.42 -10.37
C ALA A 55 -5.73 32.46 -9.41
N ALA A 56 -4.55 32.02 -9.85
CA ALA A 56 -3.30 32.07 -9.08
C ALA A 56 -2.84 33.51 -8.79
N ASP A 57 -3.01 34.41 -9.74
CA ASP A 57 -2.64 35.83 -9.60
C ASP A 57 -3.63 36.63 -8.73
N ASP A 58 -4.80 36.07 -8.41
CA ASP A 58 -5.83 36.72 -7.59
C ASP A 58 -5.74 36.26 -6.12
N GLU A 59 -5.15 37.13 -5.29
CA GLU A 59 -4.97 36.91 -3.85
C GLU A 59 -6.27 36.56 -3.11
N ALA A 60 -7.45 36.92 -3.65
CA ALA A 60 -8.73 36.58 -3.03
C ALA A 60 -8.96 35.07 -2.94
N PHE A 61 -8.41 34.29 -3.88
CA PHE A 61 -8.55 32.83 -3.93
C PHE A 61 -7.52 32.08 -3.07
N TYR A 62 -6.36 32.69 -2.77
CA TYR A 62 -5.21 32.00 -2.13
C TYR A 62 -4.97 32.38 -0.67
N LYS A 63 -5.75 33.32 -0.09
CA LYS A 63 -5.69 33.59 1.35
C LYS A 63 -6.13 32.35 2.14
N ALA A 64 -5.15 31.71 2.78
CA ALA A 64 -5.30 30.53 3.63
C ALA A 64 -6.28 30.73 4.81
N GLU A 65 -6.63 31.97 5.13
CA GLU A 65 -7.55 32.37 6.20
C GLU A 65 -8.99 32.69 5.73
N SER A 66 -9.31 32.54 4.44
CA SER A 66 -10.68 32.78 3.97
C SER A 66 -11.64 31.70 4.49
N ASN A 67 -12.58 32.09 5.36
CA ASN A 67 -13.70 31.25 5.81
C ASN A 67 -14.75 30.98 4.70
N GLU A 68 -14.43 31.26 3.44
CA GLU A 68 -15.36 31.06 2.32
C GLU A 68 -15.51 29.56 2.02
N THR A 69 -16.76 29.10 1.91
CA THR A 69 -17.04 27.68 1.65
C THR A 69 -16.92 27.35 0.16
N ARG A 70 -16.61 26.08 -0.17
CA ARG A 70 -16.56 25.58 -1.57
C ARG A 70 -17.84 25.93 -2.38
N GLN A 71 -18.99 26.06 -1.71
CA GLN A 71 -20.26 26.40 -2.33
C GLN A 71 -20.36 27.88 -2.75
N GLU A 72 -19.66 28.79 -2.06
CA GLU A 72 -19.69 30.24 -2.33
C GLU A 72 -18.69 30.65 -3.43
N LEU A 73 -17.61 29.89 -3.57
CA LEU A 73 -16.52 30.15 -4.52
C LEU A 73 -16.76 29.56 -5.91
N ARG A 74 -17.45 28.42 -5.98
CA ARG A 74 -17.76 27.75 -7.24
C ARG A 74 -18.43 28.67 -8.27
N PRO A 75 -19.45 29.48 -7.93
CA PRO A 75 -20.07 30.40 -8.90
C PRO A 75 -19.11 31.47 -9.42
N ARG A 76 -18.15 31.93 -8.59
CA ARG A 76 -17.14 32.92 -9.00
C ARG A 76 -16.16 32.31 -9.99
N LEU A 77 -15.71 31.08 -9.75
CA LEU A 77 -14.83 30.35 -10.68
C LEU A 77 -15.54 30.01 -12.00
N GLU A 78 -16.81 29.60 -11.94
CA GLU A 78 -17.62 29.39 -13.15
C GLU A 78 -17.78 30.71 -13.95
N THR A 79 -17.85 31.86 -13.28
CA THR A 79 -17.86 33.19 -13.93
C THR A 79 -16.52 33.50 -14.60
N LEU A 80 -15.40 33.28 -13.91
CA LEU A 80 -14.06 33.44 -14.47
C LEU A 80 -13.85 32.57 -15.72
N VAL A 81 -14.30 31.31 -15.68
CA VAL A 81 -14.26 30.39 -16.83
C VAL A 81 -15.02 30.96 -18.02
N ARG A 82 -16.22 31.51 -17.79
CA ARG A 82 -17.01 32.14 -18.86
C ARG A 82 -16.31 33.36 -19.45
N GLU A 83 -15.71 34.19 -18.61
CA GLU A 83 -14.98 35.39 -19.05
C GLU A 83 -13.77 35.02 -19.91
N VAL A 84 -12.96 34.06 -19.48
CA VAL A 84 -11.78 33.60 -20.23
C VAL A 84 -12.19 32.91 -21.54
N ALA A 85 -13.23 32.08 -21.51
CA ALA A 85 -13.75 31.44 -22.72
C ALA A 85 -14.29 32.47 -23.72
N HIS A 86 -14.96 33.52 -23.24
CA HIS A 86 -15.42 34.64 -24.05
C HIS A 86 -14.25 35.45 -24.64
N GLU A 87 -13.22 35.76 -23.86
CA GLU A 87 -11.98 36.42 -24.35
C GLU A 87 -11.32 35.61 -25.48
N MET A 88 -11.32 34.28 -25.35
CA MET A 88 -10.75 33.36 -26.34
C MET A 88 -11.72 33.04 -27.50
N ARG A 89 -12.92 33.63 -27.51
CA ARG A 89 -13.99 33.41 -28.50
C ARG A 89 -14.35 31.92 -28.66
N TYR A 90 -14.26 31.17 -27.57
CA TYR A 90 -14.56 29.74 -27.56
C TYR A 90 -15.82 29.50 -26.71
N PRO A 91 -16.95 29.12 -27.32
CA PRO A 91 -18.16 28.84 -26.56
C PRO A 91 -18.03 27.51 -25.81
N LEU A 92 -18.14 27.56 -24.49
CA LEU A 92 -18.26 26.38 -23.64
C LEU A 92 -19.73 26.07 -23.37
N SER A 93 -20.07 24.79 -23.34
CA SER A 93 -21.34 24.30 -22.80
C SER A 93 -21.43 24.49 -21.29
N GLU A 94 -22.65 24.51 -20.74
CA GLU A 94 -22.86 24.57 -19.29
C GLU A 94 -22.20 23.42 -18.53
N LEU A 95 -22.09 22.25 -19.15
CA LEU A 95 -21.42 21.09 -18.56
C LEU A 95 -19.90 21.31 -18.48
N GLU A 96 -19.29 21.84 -19.55
CA GLU A 96 -17.86 22.18 -19.61
C GLU A 96 -17.49 23.30 -18.62
N VAL A 97 -18.32 24.34 -18.49
CA VAL A 97 -18.10 25.41 -17.50
C VAL A 97 -18.13 24.86 -16.08
N ARG A 98 -19.12 24.00 -15.76
CA ARG A 98 -19.22 23.37 -14.44
C ARG A 98 -18.03 22.45 -14.17
N GLN A 99 -17.59 21.68 -15.15
CA GLN A 99 -16.44 20.79 -15.02
C GLN A 99 -15.16 21.58 -14.74
N LEU A 100 -14.86 22.60 -15.56
CA LEU A 100 -13.71 23.48 -15.34
C LEU A 100 -13.79 24.23 -14.00
N GLY A 101 -15.00 24.64 -13.60
CA GLY A 101 -15.23 25.28 -12.30
C GLY A 101 -14.89 24.36 -11.12
N VAL A 102 -15.23 23.08 -11.19
CA VAL A 102 -14.84 22.08 -10.18
C VAL A 102 -13.32 21.84 -10.22
N GLU A 103 -12.74 21.67 -11.41
CA GLU A 103 -11.29 21.46 -11.57
C GLU A 103 -10.48 22.65 -11.00
N LEU A 104 -10.89 23.89 -11.28
CA LEU A 104 -10.25 25.09 -10.71
C LEU A 104 -10.45 25.18 -9.20
N LEU A 105 -11.59 24.72 -8.69
CA LEU A 105 -11.86 24.73 -7.25
C LEU A 105 -11.00 23.70 -6.52
N ASP A 106 -10.82 22.51 -7.07
CA ASP A 106 -9.85 21.52 -6.59
C ASP A 106 -8.42 22.03 -6.73
N GLU A 107 -8.16 22.81 -7.77
CA GLU A 107 -6.86 23.41 -7.99
C GLU A 107 -6.54 24.53 -7.00
N ILE A 108 -7.51 25.30 -6.51
CA ILE A 108 -7.28 26.38 -5.55
C ILE A 108 -7.38 25.84 -4.12
N TYR A 109 -8.40 25.03 -3.83
CA TYR A 109 -8.78 24.61 -2.47
C TYR A 109 -8.53 23.12 -2.16
N GLY A 110 -8.30 22.28 -3.17
CA GLY A 110 -7.89 20.89 -3.00
C GLY A 110 -6.37 20.70 -3.04
N LEU A 111 -5.95 19.49 -3.35
CA LEU A 111 -4.57 19.03 -3.48
C LEU A 111 -3.93 19.45 -4.80
N GLY A 112 -4.61 20.28 -5.60
CA GLY A 112 -4.09 20.75 -6.87
C GLY A 112 -4.31 19.73 -7.99
N PRO A 113 -3.40 19.66 -8.98
CA PRO A 113 -3.54 18.77 -10.14
C PRO A 113 -3.51 17.27 -9.78
N ILE A 114 -3.07 16.92 -8.56
CA ILE A 114 -3.03 15.52 -8.09
C ILE A 114 -4.33 15.04 -7.45
N GLU A 115 -5.35 15.90 -7.27
CA GLU A 115 -6.65 15.52 -6.69
C GLU A 115 -7.29 14.29 -7.40
N PRO A 116 -7.31 14.21 -8.75
CA PRO A 116 -7.88 13.04 -9.43
C PRO A 116 -7.08 11.76 -9.16
N LEU A 117 -5.75 11.86 -9.00
CA LEU A 117 -4.89 10.73 -8.65
C LEU A 117 -5.12 10.26 -7.21
N MET A 118 -5.42 11.19 -6.31
CA MET A 118 -5.80 10.92 -4.92
C MET A 118 -7.20 10.34 -4.79
N ALA A 119 -8.10 10.58 -5.75
CA ALA A 119 -9.44 9.98 -5.77
C ALA A 119 -9.46 8.58 -6.43
N ASP A 120 -8.47 8.24 -7.24
CA ASP A 120 -8.44 7.01 -8.03
C ASP A 120 -8.10 5.77 -7.17
N PRO A 121 -9.03 4.82 -6.94
CA PRO A 121 -8.78 3.69 -6.04
C PRO A 121 -7.70 2.72 -6.52
N THR A 122 -7.24 2.84 -7.77
CA THR A 122 -6.21 1.96 -8.33
C THR A 122 -4.78 2.49 -8.14
N VAL A 123 -4.62 3.73 -7.67
CA VAL A 123 -3.31 4.35 -7.35
C VAL A 123 -2.95 4.07 -5.90
N SER A 124 -1.77 3.48 -5.66
CA SER A 124 -1.24 3.23 -4.30
C SER A 124 -0.23 4.27 -3.85
N ASP A 125 0.59 4.79 -4.76
CA ASP A 125 1.64 5.76 -4.45
C ASP A 125 1.64 6.86 -5.51
N ILE A 126 1.89 8.10 -5.10
CA ILE A 126 2.06 9.27 -5.97
C ILE A 126 3.41 9.88 -5.65
N LEU A 127 4.29 9.98 -6.66
CA LEU A 127 5.65 10.50 -6.51
C LEU A 127 5.82 11.74 -7.40
N VAL A 128 6.09 12.88 -6.79
CA VAL A 128 6.34 14.16 -7.45
C VAL A 128 7.83 14.43 -7.37
N ASN A 129 8.53 14.36 -8.49
CA ASN A 129 9.97 14.60 -8.60
C ASN A 129 10.20 15.99 -9.23
N GLY A 130 9.67 17.03 -8.60
CA GLY A 130 9.55 18.36 -9.19
C GLY A 130 8.18 18.63 -9.80
N PHE A 131 7.93 19.90 -10.13
CA PHE A 131 6.60 20.39 -10.53
C PHE A 131 6.13 19.81 -11.87
N ASP A 132 7.04 19.35 -12.73
CA ASP A 132 6.77 18.88 -14.09
C ASP A 132 6.85 17.35 -14.26
N GLN A 133 7.19 16.60 -13.21
CA GLN A 133 7.35 15.15 -13.29
C GLN A 133 6.63 14.42 -12.15
N ILE A 134 5.50 13.78 -12.49
CA ILE A 134 4.66 13.04 -11.54
C ILE A 134 4.48 11.59 -11.98
N TYR A 135 4.85 10.65 -11.10
CA TYR A 135 4.64 9.21 -11.25
C TYR A 135 3.54 8.71 -10.33
N VAL A 136 2.90 7.62 -10.74
CA VAL A 136 1.97 6.85 -9.89
C VAL A 136 2.30 5.37 -9.90
N GLU A 137 2.07 4.70 -8.78
CA GLU A 137 2.07 3.24 -8.71
C GLU A 137 0.66 2.69 -8.90
N ARG A 138 0.47 1.84 -9.91
CA ARG A 138 -0.77 1.09 -10.15
C ARG A 138 -0.44 -0.39 -10.21
N ALA A 139 -1.15 -1.20 -9.42
CA ALA A 139 -0.93 -2.64 -9.33
C ALA A 139 0.57 -3.03 -9.14
N GLY A 140 1.34 -2.20 -8.43
CA GLY A 140 2.75 -2.43 -8.18
C GLY A 140 3.69 -2.17 -9.35
N LYS A 141 3.28 -1.35 -10.32
CA LYS A 141 4.11 -0.82 -11.42
C LYS A 141 4.08 0.71 -11.40
N LEU A 142 5.24 1.33 -11.59
CA LEU A 142 5.37 2.78 -11.70
C LEU A 142 5.10 3.25 -13.14
N GLU A 143 4.29 4.30 -13.26
CA GLU A 143 3.85 4.89 -14.52
C GLU A 143 4.01 6.41 -14.45
N LEU A 144 4.57 7.02 -15.50
CA LEU A 144 4.64 8.48 -15.63
C LEU A 144 3.26 9.01 -16.06
N THR A 145 2.81 10.09 -15.44
CA THR A 145 1.52 10.73 -15.77
C THR A 145 1.68 11.96 -16.66
N ASP A 146 0.60 12.36 -17.34
CA ASP A 146 0.54 13.64 -18.07
C ASP A 146 0.20 14.84 -17.16
N ILE A 147 0.10 14.60 -15.85
CA ILE A 147 -0.29 15.60 -14.86
C ILE A 147 0.96 16.33 -14.38
N THR A 148 0.89 17.67 -14.37
CA THR A 148 1.96 18.53 -13.87
C THR A 148 1.38 19.68 -13.03
N PHE A 149 2.21 20.22 -12.15
CA PHE A 149 2.00 21.53 -11.55
C PHE A 149 2.45 22.62 -12.53
N ILE A 150 1.95 23.84 -12.32
CA ILE A 150 2.21 24.98 -13.21
C ILE A 150 3.63 25.52 -13.02
N SER A 151 4.08 25.52 -11.77
CA SER A 151 5.39 26.01 -11.34
C SER A 151 5.77 25.37 -10.02
N GLU A 152 7.04 25.51 -9.64
CA GLU A 152 7.53 25.09 -8.33
C GLU A 152 6.85 25.87 -7.18
N GLU A 153 6.53 27.15 -7.39
CA GLU A 153 5.76 27.96 -6.43
C GLU A 153 4.33 27.41 -6.25
N HIS A 154 3.68 26.96 -7.33
CA HIS A 154 2.37 26.32 -7.23
C HIS A 154 2.46 25.03 -6.39
N LEU A 155 3.45 24.18 -6.65
CA LEU A 155 3.69 22.97 -5.84
C LEU A 155 3.95 23.33 -4.36
N ARG A 156 4.78 24.35 -4.10
CA ARG A 156 5.09 24.83 -2.75
C ARG A 156 3.84 25.25 -1.98
N ASN A 157 2.98 26.06 -2.60
CA ASN A 157 1.73 26.53 -2.01
C ASN A 157 0.77 25.37 -1.66
N LYS A 158 0.75 24.31 -2.48
CA LYS A 158 -0.05 23.11 -2.19
C LYS A 158 0.50 22.30 -1.04
N ILE A 159 1.81 22.15 -0.96
CA ILE A 159 2.49 21.50 0.16
C ILE A 159 2.20 22.22 1.47
N ASP A 160 2.33 23.54 1.51
CA ASP A 160 2.08 24.31 2.74
C ASP A 160 0.64 24.15 3.23
N ARG A 161 -0.32 24.09 2.30
CA ARG A 161 -1.72 23.82 2.61
C ARG A 161 -1.96 22.39 3.11
N MET A 162 -1.33 21.39 2.49
CA MET A 162 -1.40 20.00 2.95
C MET A 162 -0.87 19.88 4.38
N LEU A 163 0.27 20.53 4.67
CA LEU A 163 0.90 20.49 5.98
C LEU A 163 0.15 21.31 7.04
N TYR A 164 -0.54 22.39 6.66
CA TYR A 164 -1.32 23.22 7.57
C TYR A 164 -2.33 22.41 8.39
N LEU A 165 -3.05 21.48 7.75
CA LEU A 165 -4.02 20.60 8.42
C LEU A 165 -3.37 19.60 9.39
N THR A 166 -2.09 19.32 9.20
CA THR A 166 -1.32 18.38 10.04
C THR A 166 -0.58 19.06 11.20
N GLY A 167 -0.56 20.41 11.21
CA GLY A 167 0.22 21.19 12.17
C GLY A 167 1.74 21.10 11.97
N ARG A 168 2.20 20.51 10.87
CA ARG A 168 3.62 20.44 10.48
C ARG A 168 3.98 21.61 9.57
N ARG A 169 5.28 21.88 9.44
CA ARG A 169 5.84 22.90 8.56
C ARG A 169 7.10 22.35 7.91
N VAL A 170 7.41 22.86 6.73
CA VAL A 170 8.67 22.60 6.01
C VAL A 170 9.22 23.94 5.57
N ASP A 171 10.50 24.18 5.81
CA ASP A 171 11.21 25.42 5.47
C ASP A 171 12.73 25.17 5.41
N GLU A 172 13.53 26.19 5.11
CA GLU A 172 14.99 26.03 4.96
C GLU A 172 15.69 25.54 6.24
N SER A 173 15.10 25.78 7.42
CA SER A 173 15.64 25.30 8.70
C SER A 173 15.26 23.84 8.96
N SER A 174 14.11 23.40 8.45
CA SER A 174 13.60 22.02 8.52
C SER A 174 13.14 21.56 7.13
N PRO A 175 14.08 21.23 6.23
CA PRO A 175 13.78 20.95 4.81
C PRO A 175 13.19 19.55 4.55
N LEU A 176 12.98 18.77 5.60
CA LEU A 176 12.43 17.42 5.58
C LEU A 176 11.19 17.37 6.44
N VAL A 177 10.10 16.81 5.94
CA VAL A 177 8.90 16.60 6.75
C VAL A 177 8.20 15.29 6.38
N ASP A 178 7.79 14.56 7.42
CA ASP A 178 6.87 13.45 7.35
C ASP A 178 5.56 13.85 8.04
N ALA A 179 4.44 13.63 7.36
CA ALA A 179 3.13 13.97 7.88
C ALA A 179 2.05 12.96 7.44
N ARG A 180 0.87 13.11 8.03
CA ARG A 180 -0.30 12.31 7.72
C ARG A 180 -1.44 13.20 7.25
N LEU A 181 -1.90 12.96 6.03
CA LEU A 181 -3.01 13.70 5.44
C LEU A 181 -4.35 13.30 6.10
N PRO A 182 -5.41 14.12 6.00
CA PRO A 182 -6.70 13.85 6.63
C PRO A 182 -7.38 12.53 6.20
N ASP A 183 -7.11 12.07 4.98
CA ASP A 183 -7.55 10.76 4.45
C ASP A 183 -6.78 9.58 5.07
N GLY A 184 -5.74 9.87 5.85
CA GLY A 184 -4.87 8.92 6.50
C GLY A 184 -3.62 8.58 5.70
N SER A 185 -3.47 9.05 4.46
CA SER A 185 -2.30 8.86 3.60
C SER A 185 -1.03 9.43 4.24
N ARG A 186 0.11 8.77 4.02
CA ARG A 186 1.42 9.28 4.45
C ARG A 186 2.01 10.17 3.37
N ILE A 187 2.55 11.31 3.77
CA ILE A 187 3.27 12.22 2.88
C ILE A 187 4.67 12.47 3.43
N ASN A 188 5.67 12.31 2.57
CA ASN A 188 7.05 12.71 2.81
C ASN A 188 7.41 13.81 1.81
N ILE A 189 8.03 14.89 2.30
CA ILE A 189 8.42 16.04 1.48
C ILE A 189 9.89 16.39 1.78
N ILE A 190 10.60 16.71 0.70
CA ILE A 190 11.98 17.21 0.72
C ILE A 190 12.04 18.45 -0.16
N ILE A 191 12.53 19.56 0.38
CA ILE A 191 12.69 20.82 -0.37
C ILE A 191 14.17 21.16 -0.62
N PRO A 192 14.48 22.06 -1.57
CA PRO A 192 15.83 22.63 -1.71
C PRO A 192 16.35 23.25 -0.39
N PRO A 193 17.67 23.21 -0.12
CA PRO A 193 18.75 22.75 -1.01
C PRO A 193 19.01 21.24 -0.98
N LEU A 194 18.28 20.44 -0.17
CA LEU A 194 18.49 18.99 -0.11
C LEU A 194 18.00 18.27 -1.36
N ALA A 195 16.86 18.70 -1.89
CA ALA A 195 16.37 18.26 -3.19
C ALA A 195 16.91 19.22 -4.27
N VAL A 196 18.02 18.81 -4.90
CA VAL A 196 18.78 19.66 -5.85
C VAL A 196 17.97 20.04 -7.09
N ASP A 197 17.12 19.11 -7.56
CA ASP A 197 16.33 19.27 -8.78
C ASP A 197 14.95 19.90 -8.54
N GLY A 198 14.70 20.40 -7.32
CA GLY A 198 13.44 21.02 -6.92
C GLY A 198 12.67 20.18 -5.89
N ILE A 199 11.49 20.65 -5.49
CA ILE A 199 10.71 20.00 -4.42
C ILE A 199 10.29 18.57 -4.78
N CYS A 200 10.57 17.62 -3.89
CA CYS A 200 10.17 16.22 -4.00
C CYS A 200 9.06 15.88 -3.00
N VAL A 201 8.04 15.17 -3.45
CA VAL A 201 6.92 14.69 -2.61
C VAL A 201 6.65 13.22 -2.88
N SER A 202 6.55 12.42 -1.83
CA SER A 202 6.10 11.02 -1.90
C SER A 202 4.86 10.83 -1.07
N ILE A 203 3.74 10.49 -1.70
CA ILE A 203 2.47 10.18 -1.03
C ILE A 203 2.22 8.69 -1.15
N ARG A 204 2.14 8.00 -0.01
CA ARG A 204 1.64 6.63 0.05
C ARG A 204 0.20 6.63 0.53
N ARG A 205 -0.70 6.18 -0.34
CA ARG A 205 -2.12 6.09 -0.06
C ARG A 205 -2.44 4.80 0.67
N PHE A 206 -3.43 4.86 1.54
CA PHE A 206 -4.04 3.67 2.11
C PHE A 206 -5.37 3.45 1.41
N PRO A 207 -5.59 2.29 0.75
CA PRO A 207 -6.84 2.04 0.07
C PRO A 207 -8.01 2.05 1.06
N ASP A 208 -9.13 2.64 0.64
CA ASP A 208 -10.37 2.70 1.44
C ASP A 208 -10.97 1.32 1.72
N GLN A 209 -10.61 0.31 0.93
CA GLN A 209 -11.05 -1.08 1.09
C GLN A 209 -9.89 -2.02 1.31
N HIS A 210 -9.79 -2.55 2.53
CA HIS A 210 -8.91 -3.67 2.85
C HIS A 210 -9.48 -4.98 2.32
N LEU A 211 -8.60 -5.85 1.82
CA LEU A 211 -8.97 -7.19 1.37
C LEU A 211 -9.52 -7.99 2.55
N ARG A 212 -10.72 -8.56 2.37
CA ARG A 212 -11.30 -9.52 3.31
C ARG A 212 -10.75 -10.92 3.01
N ALA A 213 -10.97 -11.86 3.93
CA ALA A 213 -10.55 -13.25 3.75
C ALA A 213 -11.03 -13.86 2.42
N LYS A 214 -12.30 -13.63 2.06
CA LYS A 214 -12.87 -14.09 0.78
C LYS A 214 -12.12 -13.54 -0.43
N ASP A 215 -11.69 -12.28 -0.36
CA ASP A 215 -10.94 -11.64 -1.44
C ASP A 215 -9.56 -12.28 -1.56
N MET A 216 -8.86 -12.49 -0.44
CA MET A 216 -7.55 -13.16 -0.43
C MET A 216 -7.60 -14.59 -0.99
N ILE A 217 -8.67 -15.33 -0.69
CA ILE A 217 -8.88 -16.69 -1.25
C ILE A 217 -9.15 -16.59 -2.75
N SER A 218 -10.01 -15.66 -3.18
CA SER A 218 -10.34 -15.47 -4.60
C SER A 218 -9.12 -15.04 -5.44
N LEU A 219 -8.21 -14.26 -4.85
CA LEU A 219 -6.95 -13.83 -5.46
C LEU A 219 -5.88 -14.93 -5.47
N GLY A 220 -6.14 -16.09 -4.84
CA GLY A 220 -5.18 -17.19 -4.72
C GLY A 220 -4.03 -16.88 -3.76
N THR A 221 -4.22 -15.96 -2.81
CA THR A 221 -3.23 -15.66 -1.77
C THR A 221 -3.10 -16.79 -0.76
N MET A 222 -4.20 -17.48 -0.46
CA MET A 222 -4.25 -18.69 0.38
C MET A 222 -5.46 -19.55 0.00
N THR A 223 -5.53 -20.79 0.48
CA THR A 223 -6.72 -21.65 0.33
C THR A 223 -7.72 -21.44 1.46
N GLU A 224 -8.94 -21.91 1.27
CA GLU A 224 -9.98 -21.93 2.30
C GLU A 224 -9.54 -22.75 3.53
N GLN A 225 -8.84 -23.87 3.33
CA GLN A 225 -8.33 -24.70 4.43
C GLN A 225 -7.27 -23.97 5.26
N MET A 226 -6.38 -23.22 4.61
CA MET A 226 -5.39 -22.38 5.31
C MET A 226 -6.09 -21.28 6.10
N TYR A 227 -7.09 -20.62 5.51
CA TYR A 227 -7.89 -19.61 6.19
C TYR A 227 -8.61 -20.17 7.42
N GLN A 228 -9.30 -21.31 7.29
CA GLN A 228 -9.99 -21.97 8.41
C GLN A 228 -9.02 -22.32 9.54
N PHE A 229 -7.83 -22.82 9.21
CA PHE A 229 -6.79 -23.07 10.22
C PHE A 229 -6.38 -21.78 10.95
N LEU A 230 -6.13 -20.70 10.20
CA LEU A 230 -5.74 -19.40 10.78
C LEU A 230 -6.85 -18.80 11.64
N GLU A 231 -8.11 -18.88 11.21
CA GLU A 231 -9.27 -18.44 11.98
C GLU A 231 -9.36 -19.18 13.32
N MET A 232 -9.29 -20.51 13.28
CA MET A 232 -9.29 -21.32 14.50
C MET A 232 -8.09 -20.99 15.40
N SER A 233 -6.95 -20.66 14.80
CA SER A 233 -5.72 -20.33 15.54
C SER A 233 -5.85 -18.98 16.25
N VAL A 234 -6.41 -17.95 15.59
CA VAL A 234 -6.66 -16.63 16.21
C VAL A 234 -7.66 -16.78 17.36
N ARG A 235 -8.77 -17.51 17.13
CA ARG A 235 -9.80 -17.75 18.14
C ARG A 235 -9.31 -18.59 19.32
N SER A 236 -8.28 -19.39 19.15
CA SER A 236 -7.67 -20.19 20.22
C SER A 236 -6.53 -19.47 20.96
N GLY A 237 -6.29 -18.18 20.65
CA GLY A 237 -5.26 -17.41 21.34
C GLY A 237 -3.82 -17.78 20.95
N LEU A 238 -3.57 -18.29 19.74
CA LEU A 238 -2.20 -18.55 19.29
C LEU A 238 -1.49 -17.24 18.95
N ASN A 239 -0.28 -17.05 19.48
CA ASN A 239 0.58 -15.91 19.16
C ASN A 239 1.19 -16.10 17.76
N MET A 240 1.09 -15.09 16.89
CA MET A 240 1.51 -15.22 15.49
C MET A 240 2.37 -14.07 15.01
N ILE A 241 3.38 -14.42 14.21
CA ILE A 241 4.19 -13.45 13.46
C ILE A 241 3.92 -13.62 11.96
N VAL A 242 3.51 -12.54 11.29
CA VAL A 242 3.46 -12.47 9.83
C VAL A 242 4.76 -11.88 9.31
N CYS A 243 5.52 -12.65 8.54
CA CYS A 243 6.81 -12.19 8.03
C CYS A 243 6.90 -12.21 6.50
N GLY A 244 7.78 -11.38 5.94
CA GLY A 244 7.90 -11.20 4.50
C GLY A 244 8.65 -9.94 4.08
N GLY A 245 9.00 -9.86 2.79
CA GLY A 245 9.65 -8.68 2.20
C GLY A 245 8.78 -7.42 2.18
N THR A 246 9.37 -6.29 1.79
CA THR A 246 8.60 -5.06 1.51
C THR A 246 7.57 -5.29 0.40
N GLY A 247 6.33 -4.81 0.60
CA GLY A 247 5.26 -4.93 -0.38
C GLY A 247 4.67 -6.34 -0.57
N SER A 248 5.08 -7.32 0.24
CA SER A 248 4.60 -8.71 0.14
C SER A 248 3.18 -8.95 0.67
N GLY A 249 2.60 -7.98 1.38
CA GLY A 249 1.25 -8.10 1.96
C GLY A 249 1.20 -8.50 3.44
N LYS A 250 2.29 -8.26 4.20
CA LYS A 250 2.34 -8.48 5.66
C LYS A 250 1.19 -7.79 6.39
N THR A 251 1.07 -6.47 6.27
CA THR A 251 0.02 -5.70 6.96
C THR A 251 -1.37 -6.11 6.50
N THR A 252 -1.56 -6.45 5.22
CA THR A 252 -2.83 -6.97 4.71
C THR A 252 -3.23 -8.28 5.39
N THR A 253 -2.29 -9.20 5.52
CA THR A 253 -2.51 -10.49 6.20
C THR A 253 -2.73 -10.30 7.69
N LEU A 254 -1.95 -9.42 8.33
CA LEU A 254 -2.14 -9.06 9.74
C LEU A 254 -3.53 -8.44 9.97
N ASN A 255 -3.99 -7.56 9.09
CA ASN A 255 -5.30 -6.93 9.18
C ASN A 255 -6.44 -7.95 9.03
N MET A 256 -6.26 -8.94 8.15
CA MET A 256 -7.22 -10.04 8.02
C MET A 256 -7.27 -10.86 9.33
N LEU A 257 -6.11 -11.24 9.88
CA LEU A 257 -6.03 -12.01 11.13
C LEU A 257 -6.58 -11.24 12.34
N SER A 258 -6.25 -9.95 12.47
CA SER A 258 -6.75 -9.12 13.56
C SER A 258 -8.27 -8.96 13.49
N GLY A 259 -8.86 -8.95 12.29
CA GLY A 259 -10.30 -8.98 12.10
C GLY A 259 -10.99 -10.27 12.55
N LEU A 260 -10.24 -11.35 12.84
CA LEU A 260 -10.78 -12.62 13.36
C LEU A 260 -10.74 -12.70 14.90
N ILE A 261 -10.19 -11.68 15.57
CA ILE A 261 -10.21 -11.58 17.03
C ILE A 261 -11.68 -11.45 17.49
N PRO A 262 -12.13 -12.22 18.51
CA PRO A 262 -13.50 -12.13 19.03
C PRO A 262 -13.90 -10.71 19.48
N GLU A 263 -15.18 -10.35 19.27
CA GLU A 263 -15.72 -9.01 19.61
C GLU A 263 -15.73 -8.70 21.11
N ASP A 264 -15.72 -9.73 21.96
CA ASP A 264 -15.68 -9.61 23.42
C ASP A 264 -14.28 -9.38 23.99
N GLU A 265 -13.24 -9.47 23.15
CA GLU A 265 -11.85 -9.21 23.52
C GLU A 265 -11.44 -7.76 23.26
N ARG A 266 -10.79 -7.13 24.24
CA ARG A 266 -10.21 -5.79 24.10
C ARG A 266 -8.86 -5.88 23.40
N THR A 267 -8.75 -5.22 22.25
CA THR A 267 -7.50 -5.20 21.47
C THR A 267 -6.82 -3.84 21.55
N VAL A 268 -5.50 -3.84 21.73
CA VAL A 268 -4.65 -2.64 21.57
C VAL A 268 -3.76 -2.82 20.35
N THR A 269 -3.88 -1.93 19.36
CA THR A 269 -2.97 -1.88 18.22
C THR A 269 -1.87 -0.84 18.47
N ILE A 270 -0.64 -1.14 18.03
CA ILE A 270 0.50 -0.24 18.13
C ILE A 270 1.23 -0.25 16.80
N GLU A 271 1.31 0.90 16.15
CA GLU A 271 1.83 1.04 14.80
C GLU A 271 2.68 2.30 14.66
N ASP A 272 3.68 2.31 13.77
CA ASP A 272 4.40 3.54 13.44
C ASP A 272 3.49 4.55 12.72
N SER A 273 2.56 4.05 11.92
CA SER A 273 1.35 4.80 11.62
C SER A 273 0.19 3.84 11.43
N ALA A 274 -0.99 4.24 11.89
CA ALA A 274 -2.10 3.33 12.04
C ALA A 274 -2.71 2.90 10.69
N GLU A 275 -2.29 1.75 10.17
CA GLU A 275 -2.75 1.12 8.93
C GLU A 275 -3.88 0.12 9.20
N LEU A 276 -3.88 -0.51 10.37
CA LEU A 276 -4.87 -1.52 10.75
C LEU A 276 -6.26 -0.91 10.94
N ARG A 277 -7.25 -1.54 10.31
CA ARG A 277 -8.68 -1.21 10.40
C ARG A 277 -9.42 -2.43 10.93
N MET A 278 -9.49 -2.50 12.25
CA MET A 278 -10.25 -3.52 12.95
C MET A 278 -11.75 -3.16 12.92
N GLN A 279 -12.60 -4.17 12.73
CA GLN A 279 -14.06 -4.01 12.71
C GLN A 279 -14.66 -4.06 14.11
N GLN A 280 -13.91 -4.64 15.05
CA GLN A 280 -14.34 -4.85 16.42
C GLN A 280 -14.56 -3.54 17.15
N THR A 281 -15.48 -3.56 18.12
CA THR A 281 -15.87 -2.35 18.86
C THR A 281 -14.81 -1.95 19.90
N HIS A 282 -14.20 -2.94 20.59
CA HIS A 282 -13.30 -2.72 21.73
C HIS A 282 -11.83 -2.60 21.31
N VAL A 283 -11.53 -1.64 20.43
CA VAL A 283 -10.18 -1.43 19.89
C VAL A 283 -9.61 -0.10 20.35
N VAL A 284 -8.41 -0.14 20.91
CA VAL A 284 -7.59 1.06 21.16
C VAL A 284 -6.45 1.10 20.15
N ARG A 285 -6.34 2.20 19.42
CA ARG A 285 -5.32 2.37 18.39
C ARG A 285 -4.26 3.35 18.89
N LEU A 286 -3.03 2.87 19.01
CA LEU A 286 -1.86 3.65 19.43
C LEU A 286 -0.92 3.82 18.24
N GLU A 287 -0.34 5.02 18.14
CA GLU A 287 0.59 5.39 17.08
C GLU A 287 1.86 5.96 17.70
N THR A 288 3.03 5.54 17.19
CA THR A 288 4.30 6.13 17.61
C THR A 288 4.36 7.60 17.21
N ARG A 289 5.22 8.36 17.88
CA ARG A 289 5.43 9.77 17.54
C ARG A 289 6.91 10.00 17.32
N PRO A 290 7.36 10.36 16.11
CA PRO A 290 8.73 10.77 15.91
C PRO A 290 9.02 12.06 16.70
N PRO A 291 10.29 12.35 17.02
CA PRO A 291 10.64 13.62 17.65
C PRO A 291 10.23 14.82 16.76
N ASN A 292 10.07 15.98 17.39
CA ASN A 292 9.94 17.24 16.65
C ASN A 292 11.28 17.68 16.02
N ALA A 293 11.29 18.81 15.32
CA ALA A 293 12.50 19.34 14.66
C ALA A 293 13.64 19.59 15.67
N GLU A 294 13.33 19.86 16.94
CA GLU A 294 14.30 20.03 18.01
C GLU A 294 14.75 18.69 18.66
N GLY A 295 14.31 17.54 18.16
CA GLY A 295 14.68 16.22 18.69
C GLY A 295 13.93 15.79 19.95
N VAL A 296 12.84 16.48 20.31
CA VAL A 296 12.09 16.32 21.56
C VAL A 296 10.72 15.65 21.32
N GLY A 297 10.24 14.93 22.32
CA GLY A 297 8.86 14.44 22.36
C GLY A 297 8.63 13.16 21.55
N GLU A 298 9.69 12.43 21.21
CA GLU A 298 9.58 11.09 20.67
C GLU A 298 8.77 10.18 21.62
N VAL A 299 7.89 9.36 21.04
CA VAL A 299 7.18 8.28 21.74
C VAL A 299 7.39 7.01 20.94
N THR A 300 8.21 6.11 21.49
CA THR A 300 8.63 4.90 20.78
C THR A 300 7.59 3.79 20.88
N GLN A 301 7.66 2.82 19.96
CA GLN A 301 6.80 1.63 20.01
C GLN A 301 6.96 0.85 21.31
N ARG A 302 8.19 0.79 21.83
CA ARG A 302 8.51 0.15 23.11
C ARG A 302 7.79 0.81 24.30
N GLU A 303 7.73 2.14 24.32
CA GLU A 303 7.01 2.89 25.37
C GLU A 303 5.51 2.64 25.31
N LEU A 304 4.93 2.67 24.09
CA LEU A 304 3.52 2.36 23.89
C LEU A 304 3.19 0.94 24.30
N LEU A 305 4.06 -0.03 23.99
CA LEU A 305 3.86 -1.43 24.36
C LEU A 305 3.85 -1.62 25.88
N LYS A 306 4.82 -1.02 26.59
CA LYS A 306 4.84 -1.03 28.06
C LYS A 306 3.60 -0.37 28.66
N ASN A 307 3.12 0.72 28.06
CA ASN A 307 1.91 1.38 28.50
C ASN A 307 0.65 0.54 28.22
N ALA A 308 0.60 -0.14 27.07
CA ALA A 308 -0.52 -1.00 26.67
C ALA A 308 -0.80 -2.10 27.69
N LEU A 309 0.25 -2.69 28.29
CA LEU A 309 0.10 -3.71 29.35
C LEU A 309 -0.70 -3.23 30.58
N ARG A 310 -0.81 -1.91 30.79
CA ARG A 310 -1.61 -1.31 31.88
C ARG A 310 -3.06 -1.01 31.47
N MET A 311 -3.38 -1.18 30.20
CA MET A 311 -4.70 -0.87 29.62
C MET A 311 -5.65 -2.07 29.66
N ARG A 312 -5.25 -3.15 30.35
CA ARG A 312 -5.93 -4.45 30.40
C ARG A 312 -6.33 -4.96 29.00
N PRO A 313 -5.39 -5.06 28.04
CA PRO A 313 -5.70 -5.69 26.76
C PRO A 313 -5.90 -7.19 26.96
N ASP A 314 -6.82 -7.78 26.20
CA ASP A 314 -6.85 -9.22 25.96
C ASP A 314 -5.88 -9.57 24.81
N ARG A 315 -5.79 -8.70 23.80
CA ARG A 315 -4.90 -8.84 22.64
C ARG A 315 -4.03 -7.62 22.41
N ILE A 316 -2.79 -7.84 22.01
CA ILE A 316 -1.89 -6.79 21.50
C ILE A 316 -1.54 -7.09 20.06
N VAL A 317 -1.70 -6.10 19.18
CA VAL A 317 -1.35 -6.20 17.77
C VAL A 317 -0.28 -5.16 17.42
N LEU A 318 0.90 -5.62 17.02
CA LEU A 318 2.02 -4.77 16.63
C LEU A 318 2.09 -4.71 15.10
N GLY A 319 1.91 -3.51 14.53
CA GLY A 319 1.87 -3.31 13.08
C GLY A 319 3.13 -3.82 12.39
N GLU A 320 4.31 -3.47 12.90
CA GLU A 320 5.60 -4.00 12.47
C GLU A 320 6.58 -3.91 13.64
N VAL A 321 7.45 -4.90 13.77
CA VAL A 321 8.48 -4.97 14.81
C VAL A 321 9.84 -4.77 14.15
N ARG A 322 10.61 -3.81 14.68
CA ARG A 322 11.81 -3.23 14.06
C ARG A 322 13.01 -3.14 15.01
N GLY A 323 12.84 -3.30 16.33
CA GLY A 323 13.95 -3.12 17.25
C GLY A 323 13.70 -3.55 18.70
N ALA A 324 13.98 -2.64 19.63
CA ALA A 324 14.11 -2.93 21.06
C ALA A 324 12.81 -3.38 21.74
N GLU A 325 11.66 -3.15 21.12
CA GLU A 325 10.34 -3.59 21.57
C GLU A 325 10.14 -5.12 21.48
N VAL A 326 10.99 -5.85 20.73
CA VAL A 326 10.88 -7.32 20.60
C VAL A 326 10.85 -8.02 21.97
N LEU A 327 11.73 -7.62 22.90
CA LEU A 327 11.79 -8.30 24.20
C LEU A 327 10.50 -8.07 25.00
N ASP A 328 10.00 -6.84 25.02
CA ASP A 328 8.73 -6.49 25.67
C ASP A 328 7.54 -7.20 24.99
N MET A 329 7.58 -7.40 23.66
CA MET A 329 6.58 -8.15 22.90
C MET A 329 6.57 -9.62 23.31
N LEU A 330 7.73 -10.28 23.30
CA LEU A 330 7.84 -11.69 23.68
C LEU A 330 7.42 -11.90 25.14
N GLN A 331 7.70 -10.94 26.02
CA GLN A 331 7.22 -10.96 27.40
C GLN A 331 5.70 -10.85 27.46
N ALA A 332 5.09 -9.92 26.72
CA ALA A 332 3.63 -9.77 26.67
C ALA A 332 2.94 -11.06 26.19
N MET A 333 3.46 -11.65 25.10
CA MET A 333 3.01 -12.92 24.52
C MET A 333 3.07 -14.09 25.51
N ASN A 334 4.06 -14.10 26.41
CA ASN A 334 4.21 -15.11 27.46
C ASN A 334 3.39 -14.81 28.72
N THR A 335 2.94 -13.56 28.94
CA THR A 335 2.38 -13.11 30.23
C THR A 335 0.99 -12.51 30.08
N GLY A 336 0.01 -13.37 29.84
CA GLY A 336 -1.42 -13.02 29.95
C GLY A 336 -1.98 -12.17 28.82
N HIS A 337 -1.24 -12.01 27.73
CA HIS A 337 -1.72 -11.37 26.48
C HIS A 337 -1.55 -12.35 25.32
N GLU A 338 -2.04 -13.58 25.53
CA GLU A 338 -2.01 -14.64 24.53
C GLU A 338 -2.76 -14.23 23.27
N GLY A 339 -2.37 -14.81 22.14
CA GLY A 339 -3.02 -14.52 20.88
C GLY A 339 -2.62 -13.18 20.25
N SER A 340 -1.54 -12.58 20.73
CA SER A 340 -0.97 -11.37 20.16
C SER A 340 -0.44 -11.60 18.74
N LEU A 341 -0.55 -10.58 17.90
CA LEU A 341 -0.18 -10.65 16.49
C LEU A 341 0.87 -9.58 16.19
N ALA A 342 1.85 -9.90 15.34
CA ALA A 342 2.79 -8.89 14.88
C ALA A 342 3.24 -9.13 13.43
N THR A 343 3.79 -8.10 12.77
CA THR A 343 4.58 -8.31 11.55
C THR A 343 6.06 -8.07 11.75
N LEU A 344 6.87 -8.74 10.92
CA LEU A 344 8.33 -8.60 10.94
C LEU A 344 8.88 -8.75 9.52
N HIS A 345 9.83 -7.91 9.12
CA HIS A 345 10.49 -8.10 7.84
C HIS A 345 11.46 -9.28 7.89
N ALA A 346 11.16 -10.39 7.21
CA ALA A 346 12.07 -11.52 7.04
C ALA A 346 11.87 -12.20 5.69
N ASN A 347 12.89 -12.91 5.24
CA ASN A 347 12.90 -13.60 3.94
C ASN A 347 12.56 -15.09 4.04
N SER A 348 12.33 -15.61 5.25
CA SER A 348 11.85 -16.97 5.52
C SER A 348 11.42 -17.11 6.99
N PRO A 349 10.72 -18.19 7.39
CA PRO A 349 10.45 -18.47 8.79
C PRO A 349 11.72 -18.61 9.66
N ARG A 350 12.79 -19.20 9.12
CA ARG A 350 14.08 -19.30 9.84
C ARG A 350 14.75 -17.95 10.00
N ASP A 351 14.73 -17.11 8.97
CA ASP A 351 15.24 -15.73 9.02
C ASP A 351 14.44 -14.88 10.03
N CYS A 352 13.14 -15.14 10.19
CA CYS A 352 12.31 -14.49 11.21
C CYS A 352 12.87 -14.72 12.62
N ILE A 353 13.26 -15.97 12.95
CA ILE A 353 13.90 -16.29 14.23
C ILE A 353 15.24 -15.56 14.38
N ALA A 354 16.10 -15.63 13.36
CA ALA A 354 17.41 -14.98 13.39
C ALA A 354 17.31 -13.47 13.58
N ARG A 355 16.30 -12.82 12.99
CA ARG A 355 16.05 -11.39 13.15
C ARG A 355 15.52 -11.02 14.53
N LEU A 356 14.66 -11.84 15.12
CA LEU A 356 14.25 -11.64 16.52
C LEU A 356 15.46 -11.73 17.46
N GLU A 357 16.35 -12.73 17.27
CA GLU A 357 17.61 -12.84 18.03
C GLU A 357 18.47 -11.58 17.87
N LEU A 358 18.66 -11.11 16.63
CA LEU A 358 19.44 -9.90 16.35
C LEU A 358 18.85 -8.65 17.03
N MET A 359 17.54 -8.42 16.93
CA MET A 359 16.89 -7.26 17.52
C MET A 359 16.98 -7.25 19.05
N ILE A 360 16.90 -8.42 19.68
CA ILE A 360 17.09 -8.55 21.13
C ILE A 360 18.53 -8.19 21.52
N ASN A 361 19.53 -8.67 20.76
CA ASN A 361 20.93 -8.30 21.01
C ASN A 361 21.18 -6.78 20.84
N LEU A 362 20.51 -6.15 19.88
CA LEU A 362 20.58 -4.70 19.66
C LEU A 362 19.89 -3.88 20.76
N SER A 363 19.04 -4.50 21.60
CA SER A 363 18.37 -3.82 22.72
C SER A 363 19.32 -3.44 23.87
N GLY A 364 20.58 -3.89 23.82
CA GLY A 364 21.61 -3.61 24.82
C GLY A 364 21.52 -4.45 26.10
N VAL A 365 20.62 -5.44 26.13
CA VAL A 365 20.51 -6.40 27.23
C VAL A 365 21.36 -7.62 26.92
N ASP A 366 22.31 -7.93 27.81
CA ASP A 366 23.15 -9.12 27.67
C ASP A 366 22.38 -10.36 28.14
N ILE A 367 21.74 -11.05 27.20
CA ILE A 367 20.99 -12.29 27.42
C ILE A 367 21.69 -13.42 26.65
N PRO A 368 22.01 -14.57 27.29
CA PRO A 368 22.56 -15.71 26.58
C PRO A 368 21.65 -16.15 25.42
N ALA A 369 22.23 -16.46 24.26
CA ALA A 369 21.49 -16.83 23.05
C ALA A 369 20.50 -17.99 23.29
N THR A 370 20.87 -18.96 24.13
CA THR A 370 19.99 -20.08 24.51
C THR A 370 18.74 -19.62 25.24
N SER A 371 18.83 -18.61 26.10
CA SER A 371 17.69 -18.00 26.80
C SER A 371 16.82 -17.16 25.86
N ILE A 372 17.42 -16.50 24.88
CA ILE A 372 16.68 -15.78 23.83
C ILE A 372 15.83 -16.76 23.03
N ARG A 373 16.43 -17.85 22.54
CA ARG A 373 15.72 -18.88 21.75
C ARG A 373 14.59 -19.53 22.52
N LYS A 374 14.80 -19.81 23.81
CA LYS A 374 13.74 -20.33 24.68
C LYS A 374 12.58 -19.35 24.82
N GLN A 375 12.84 -18.05 24.98
CA GLN A 375 11.79 -17.03 25.04
C GLN A 375 11.04 -16.90 23.71
N ILE A 376 11.75 -16.94 22.59
CA ILE A 376 11.14 -16.92 21.25
C ILE A 376 10.22 -18.14 21.08
N ALA A 377 10.73 -19.34 21.38
CA ALA A 377 10.01 -20.59 21.20
C ALA A 377 8.82 -20.77 22.16
N SER A 378 8.86 -20.15 23.35
CA SER A 378 7.73 -20.18 24.28
C SER A 378 6.65 -19.14 23.93
N ALA A 379 7.06 -18.01 23.34
CA ALA A 379 6.16 -16.90 23.06
C ALA A 379 5.39 -17.07 21.75
N ILE A 380 6.04 -17.55 20.68
CA ILE A 380 5.46 -17.58 19.33
C ILE A 380 4.94 -18.98 19.05
N ASP A 381 3.68 -19.09 18.62
CA ASP A 381 3.10 -20.36 18.19
C ASP A 381 3.26 -20.57 16.68
N LEU A 382 2.97 -19.54 15.88
CA LEU A 382 2.95 -19.62 14.40
C LEU A 382 3.74 -18.50 13.73
N ILE A 383 4.41 -18.85 12.65
CA ILE A 383 5.03 -17.93 11.69
C ILE A 383 4.37 -18.10 10.33
N ILE A 384 3.83 -17.00 9.79
CA ILE A 384 3.13 -16.95 8.51
C ILE A 384 4.01 -16.16 7.55
N PHE A 385 4.63 -16.85 6.60
CA PHE A 385 5.50 -16.23 5.62
C PHE A 385 4.72 -15.84 4.37
N VAL A 386 4.78 -14.55 4.01
CA VAL A 386 4.11 -13.98 2.84
C VAL A 386 5.12 -13.37 1.88
N SER A 387 4.95 -13.66 0.59
CA SER A 387 5.85 -13.18 -0.47
C SER A 387 5.05 -12.54 -1.62
N ARG A 388 5.77 -11.78 -2.45
CA ARG A 388 5.28 -11.33 -3.77
C ARG A 388 6.01 -12.13 -4.84
N GLY A 389 5.27 -12.96 -5.57
CA GLY A 389 5.79 -13.75 -6.68
C GLY A 389 6.22 -12.87 -7.85
N LYS A 390 6.98 -13.45 -8.80
CA LYS A 390 7.41 -12.76 -10.03
C LYS A 390 6.24 -12.34 -10.93
N ASP A 391 5.10 -13.01 -10.77
CA ASP A 391 3.82 -12.66 -11.40
C ASP A 391 3.11 -11.47 -10.73
N GLY A 392 3.73 -10.86 -9.72
CA GLY A 392 3.21 -9.73 -8.96
C GLY A 392 2.17 -10.10 -7.91
N ARG A 393 1.76 -11.38 -7.83
CA ARG A 393 0.74 -11.86 -6.89
C ARG A 393 1.34 -12.06 -5.50
N ARG A 394 0.55 -11.76 -4.47
CA ARG A 394 0.92 -11.95 -3.07
C ARG A 394 0.36 -13.27 -2.56
N ARG A 395 1.20 -14.09 -1.93
CA ARG A 395 0.83 -15.44 -1.46
C ARG A 395 1.38 -15.72 -0.07
N VAL A 396 0.64 -16.52 0.71
CA VAL A 396 1.12 -17.12 1.96
C VAL A 396 1.98 -18.32 1.59
N GLU A 397 3.29 -18.12 1.43
CA GLU A 397 4.20 -19.16 0.99
C GLU A 397 4.35 -20.29 2.01
N SER A 398 4.34 -19.98 3.30
CA SER A 398 4.32 -21.01 4.33
C SER A 398 3.62 -20.59 5.60
N ILE A 399 3.08 -21.58 6.31
CA ILE A 399 2.60 -21.46 7.68
C ILE A 399 3.35 -22.50 8.50
N THR A 400 4.14 -22.03 9.45
CA THR A 400 5.10 -22.82 10.21
C THR A 400 4.81 -22.70 11.69
N GLU A 401 4.71 -23.82 12.38
CA GLU A 401 4.60 -23.89 13.84
C GLU A 401 5.98 -23.84 14.48
N VAL A 402 6.09 -23.12 15.59
CA VAL A 402 7.27 -23.13 16.45
C VAL A 402 7.01 -24.14 17.57
N THR A 403 7.78 -25.24 17.59
CA THR A 403 7.47 -26.38 18.48
C THR A 403 8.28 -26.38 19.77
N GLY A 404 9.42 -25.70 19.80
CA GLY A 404 10.29 -25.66 20.97
C GLY A 404 11.75 -25.36 20.63
N VAL A 405 12.66 -25.82 21.50
CA VAL A 405 14.11 -25.71 21.33
C VAL A 405 14.76 -27.08 21.49
N GLU A 406 15.55 -27.50 20.51
CA GLU A 406 16.37 -28.72 20.54
C GLU A 406 17.82 -28.38 20.19
N GLU A 407 18.78 -28.90 20.94
CA GLU A 407 20.23 -28.66 20.71
C GLU A 407 20.56 -27.17 20.49
N GLU A 408 19.96 -26.30 21.30
CA GLU A 408 20.09 -24.84 21.22
C GLU A 408 19.49 -24.17 19.96
N ASN A 409 18.74 -24.88 19.13
CA ASN A 409 18.07 -24.34 17.95
C ASN A 409 16.56 -24.31 18.13
N VAL A 410 15.90 -23.25 17.65
CA VAL A 410 14.44 -23.20 17.60
C VAL A 410 13.94 -24.19 16.54
N VAL A 411 13.07 -25.10 16.94
CA VAL A 411 12.51 -26.12 16.05
C VAL A 411 11.26 -25.57 15.38
N LEU A 412 11.23 -25.71 14.07
CA LEU A 412 10.16 -25.22 13.20
C LEU A 412 9.54 -26.39 12.44
N GLN A 413 8.21 -26.40 12.37
CA GLN A 413 7.43 -27.43 11.70
C GLN A 413 6.50 -26.80 10.67
N GLU A 414 6.78 -27.00 9.39
CA GLU A 414 5.97 -26.45 8.31
C GLU A 414 4.66 -27.23 8.18
N LEU A 415 3.52 -26.56 8.30
CA LEU A 415 2.17 -27.14 8.21
C LEU A 415 1.60 -27.02 6.80
N PHE A 416 1.81 -25.85 6.19
CA PHE A 416 1.34 -25.51 4.84
C PHE A 416 2.48 -24.87 4.06
N THR A 417 2.57 -25.20 2.77
CA THR A 417 3.61 -24.68 1.89
C THR A 417 3.07 -24.41 0.49
N PHE A 418 3.71 -23.46 -0.19
CA PHE A 418 3.46 -23.09 -1.57
C PHE A 418 4.62 -23.53 -2.46
N GLU A 419 4.29 -24.29 -3.49
CA GLU A 419 5.24 -24.70 -4.51
C GLU A 419 4.95 -23.93 -5.79
N SER A 420 5.91 -23.09 -6.21
CA SER A 420 5.84 -22.44 -7.52
C SER A 420 6.35 -23.40 -8.60
N GLN A 421 5.57 -23.59 -9.64
CA GLN A 421 5.94 -24.32 -10.85
C GLN A 421 5.95 -23.35 -12.03
N PHE A 422 7.11 -23.17 -12.63
CA PHE A 422 7.22 -22.38 -13.86
C PHE A 422 6.91 -23.28 -15.06
N ASP A 423 5.89 -22.92 -15.83
CA ASP A 423 5.59 -23.58 -17.09
C ASP A 423 6.43 -22.91 -18.18
N GLU A 424 7.51 -23.58 -18.60
CA GLU A 424 8.43 -23.10 -19.64
C GLU A 424 7.74 -22.94 -21.02
N ILE A 425 6.65 -23.66 -21.27
CA ILE A 425 5.94 -23.64 -22.56
C ILE A 425 5.01 -22.44 -22.63
N THR A 426 4.25 -22.18 -21.56
CA THR A 426 3.31 -21.06 -21.52
C THR A 426 3.92 -19.76 -20.98
N GLY A 427 5.12 -19.84 -20.40
CA GLY A 427 5.77 -18.72 -19.70
C GLY A 427 5.03 -18.26 -18.45
N ARG A 428 4.09 -19.08 -17.92
CA ARG A 428 3.25 -18.73 -16.76
C ARG A 428 3.77 -19.43 -15.51
N VAL A 429 3.69 -18.73 -14.38
CA VAL A 429 3.89 -19.33 -13.06
C VAL A 429 2.56 -19.95 -12.64
N ARG A 430 2.54 -21.26 -12.38
CA ARG A 430 1.45 -21.92 -11.65
C ARG A 430 1.91 -22.18 -10.22
N GLY A 431 0.98 -22.10 -9.28
CA GLY A 431 1.25 -22.35 -7.88
C GLY A 431 0.50 -23.57 -7.38
N ARG A 432 1.04 -24.25 -6.38
CA ARG A 432 0.32 -25.28 -5.64
C ARG A 432 0.48 -25.05 -4.15
N PHE A 433 -0.63 -24.90 -3.45
CA PHE A 433 -0.64 -24.99 -1.99
C PHE A 433 -0.80 -26.45 -1.57
N LYS A 434 0.00 -26.91 -0.62
CA LYS A 434 -0.19 -28.24 -0.01
C LYS A 434 -0.10 -28.16 1.51
N ALA A 435 -0.85 -29.04 2.16
CA ALA A 435 -0.57 -29.43 3.53
C ALA A 435 0.57 -30.44 3.56
N THR A 436 1.43 -30.36 4.58
CA THR A 436 2.57 -31.28 4.74
C THR A 436 2.16 -32.64 5.33
N GLY A 437 0.91 -32.79 5.75
CA GLY A 437 0.43 -33.97 6.49
C GLY A 437 0.66 -33.89 8.00
N ILE A 438 1.45 -32.92 8.45
CA ILE A 438 1.80 -32.77 9.86
C ILE A 438 0.66 -32.07 10.62
N ARG A 439 0.37 -32.54 11.83
CA ARG A 439 -0.59 -31.92 12.72
C ARG A 439 0.11 -31.04 13.75
N PRO A 440 -0.49 -29.89 14.09
CA PRO A 440 0.12 -28.96 15.03
C PRO A 440 0.18 -29.55 16.44
N SER A 441 1.31 -29.36 17.11
CA SER A 441 1.49 -29.75 18.53
C SER A 441 0.61 -28.90 19.46
N SER A 442 0.29 -27.67 19.04
CA SER A 442 -0.63 -26.73 19.72
C SER A 442 -2.11 -27.20 19.79
N SER A 443 -2.43 -28.42 19.33
CA SER A 443 -3.75 -29.06 19.43
C SER A 443 -4.44 -28.97 20.81
N ALA A 444 -3.65 -28.91 21.89
CA ALA A 444 -4.15 -28.70 23.25
C ALA A 444 -4.81 -27.31 23.45
N LYS A 445 -4.23 -26.23 22.89
CA LYS A 445 -4.79 -24.87 22.96
C LYS A 445 -6.13 -24.77 22.23
N PHE A 446 -6.23 -25.39 21.05
CA PHE A 446 -7.51 -25.48 20.32
C PHE A 446 -8.57 -26.20 21.16
N SER A 447 -8.21 -27.34 21.74
CA SER A 447 -9.14 -28.13 22.55
C SER A 447 -9.58 -27.40 23.82
N ALA A 448 -8.66 -26.68 24.49
CA ALA A 448 -8.96 -25.84 25.65
C ALA A 448 -9.93 -24.69 25.30
N SER A 449 -9.88 -24.20 24.05
CA SER A 449 -10.79 -23.19 23.51
C SER A 449 -12.09 -23.78 22.94
N GLY A 450 -12.34 -25.09 23.14
CA GLY A 450 -13.52 -25.79 22.62
C GLY A 450 -13.52 -26.03 21.11
N LEU A 451 -12.37 -25.82 20.44
CA LEU A 451 -12.21 -25.97 19.00
C LEU A 451 -11.56 -27.31 18.66
N LYS A 452 -12.13 -28.02 17.68
CA LYS A 452 -11.59 -29.30 17.19
C LYS A 452 -11.10 -29.15 15.77
N LEU A 453 -9.79 -29.24 15.57
CA LEU A 453 -9.16 -29.18 14.26
C LEU A 453 -9.60 -30.37 13.37
N PRO A 454 -10.27 -30.11 12.23
CA PRO A 454 -10.62 -31.16 11.28
C PRO A 454 -9.35 -31.76 10.64
N ALA A 455 -9.30 -33.08 10.55
CA ALA A 455 -8.19 -33.80 9.90
C ALA A 455 -7.99 -33.41 8.43
N SER A 456 -9.08 -33.05 7.75
CA SER A 456 -9.09 -32.62 6.35
C SER A 456 -8.25 -31.38 6.09
N LEU A 457 -8.06 -30.51 7.09
CA LEU A 457 -7.21 -29.31 6.95
C LEU A 457 -5.76 -29.66 6.62
N PHE A 458 -5.28 -30.84 7.01
CA PHE A 458 -3.87 -31.23 6.88
C PHE A 458 -3.61 -32.24 5.76
N THR A 459 -4.56 -32.41 4.83
CA THR A 459 -4.45 -33.43 3.74
C THR A 459 -4.73 -32.90 2.34
N PHE A 460 -4.82 -31.57 2.17
CA PHE A 460 -5.14 -30.98 0.87
C PHE A 460 -3.89 -30.71 0.01
N SER A 461 -4.13 -30.68 -1.30
CA SER A 461 -3.24 -30.12 -2.30
C SER A 461 -4.12 -29.41 -3.34
N GLN A 462 -3.88 -28.12 -3.57
CA GLN A 462 -4.70 -27.30 -4.45
C GLN A 462 -3.83 -26.45 -5.37
N ASP A 463 -4.04 -26.62 -6.68
CA ASP A 463 -3.43 -25.76 -7.68
C ASP A 463 -4.13 -24.38 -7.67
N VAL A 464 -3.32 -23.33 -7.75
CA VAL A 464 -3.76 -21.94 -7.83
C VAL A 464 -3.10 -21.25 -9.02
N SER A 465 -3.88 -20.39 -9.66
CA SER A 465 -3.41 -19.63 -10.83
C SER A 465 -2.37 -18.57 -10.50
#